data_AF-A0A0F9PF46-F1
#
_entry.id   AF-A0A0F9PF46-F1
#
_cell.length_a   1.000
_cell.length_b   1.000
_cell.length_c   1.000
_cell.angle_alpha   90.00
_cell.angle_beta   90.00
_cell.angle_gamma   90.00
#
_symmetry.space_group_name_H-M   'P 1'
#
loop_
_entity.id
_entity.type
_entity.pdbx_description
1 polymer ?
#
loop_
_entity_poly.entity_id
_entity_poly.type
_entity_poly.pdbx_seq_one_letter_code
_entity_poly.pdbx_strand_id
1 'polypeptide(L)'
;MDLVINDFISIPATHPVSKINNWHTDVVKFDSGKEQKNQIRESPTRIWQIGWGIMTETQRNEAMEVYDRAKGRYNTFQFRDPQEEIGSSTETAVAYTADSADNTSKTFIIIGDIPEIFMDGIRFEITAGVNDGDWVCDGNSISDGTNTTVTVTAAPTTTGVNATILIQDYQLNTTYYSGESEAWIEDRNEIQHFSIIAVSTANETFKIAGSHLEQLESGTLFIVTDSTGNDKNWVVDTVERSGTGTLITVTGNITNAIVDGVIIILNVISNTVEQVPGTDYEVDEHTGIVQFLANQSPTNTHVVTATYKYNFRVRFNSDFQAMTEFVYGKWELAEIELVEVKL
;
A
#
# COMPACT_ATOMS: atom_id res chain seq x y z
N MET A 1 23.92 8.95 -7.01
CA MET A 1 23.22 9.07 -8.31
C MET A 1 22.36 7.83 -8.40
N ASP A 2 21.24 7.87 -7.71
CA ASP A 2 20.30 6.76 -7.62
C ASP A 2 19.55 6.70 -8.95
N LEU A 3 19.97 5.75 -9.79
CA LEU A 3 19.28 5.46 -11.03
C LEU A 3 18.06 4.61 -10.67
N VAL A 4 16.90 5.24 -10.71
CA VAL A 4 15.63 4.54 -10.90
C VAL A 4 15.72 3.90 -12.29
N ILE A 5 15.73 2.57 -12.36
CA ILE A 5 15.45 1.86 -13.61
C ILE A 5 13.94 2.04 -13.85
N ASN A 6 13.55 3.24 -14.30
CA ASN A 6 12.19 3.54 -14.73
C ASN A 6 11.93 3.08 -16.16
N ASP A 7 12.97 2.70 -16.89
CA ASP A 7 12.85 2.02 -18.15
C ASP A 7 12.91 0.52 -17.87
N PHE A 8 11.75 -0.04 -17.53
CA PHE A 8 11.49 -1.38 -18.03
C PHE A 8 11.70 -1.29 -19.53
N ILE A 9 12.82 -1.85 -19.97
CA ILE A 9 12.90 -2.68 -21.15
C ILE A 9 11.46 -3.02 -21.58
N SER A 10 10.96 -2.31 -22.61
CA SER A 10 9.67 -2.61 -23.24
C SER A 10 9.85 -3.82 -24.16
N ILE A 11 10.47 -4.85 -23.61
CA ILE A 11 10.63 -6.16 -24.23
C ILE A 11 9.48 -6.97 -23.68
N PRO A 12 8.78 -7.76 -24.50
CA PRO A 12 7.72 -8.65 -24.03
C PRO A 12 8.36 -9.76 -23.18
N ALA A 13 8.76 -9.41 -21.96
CA ALA A 13 8.99 -10.37 -20.90
C ALA A 13 7.63 -11.01 -20.65
N THR A 14 7.59 -12.33 -20.80
CA THR A 14 6.54 -13.08 -20.13
C THR A 14 6.73 -12.78 -18.65
N HIS A 15 5.66 -12.45 -17.93
CA HIS A 15 5.67 -12.18 -16.48
C HIS A 15 6.62 -13.13 -15.72
N PRO A 16 7.18 -12.74 -14.56
CA PRO A 16 8.08 -13.63 -13.81
C PRO A 16 7.49 -15.03 -13.74
N VAL A 17 8.25 -16.01 -14.24
CA VAL A 17 7.78 -17.39 -14.43
C VAL A 17 7.57 -18.05 -13.07
N SER A 18 8.30 -17.60 -12.06
CA SER A 18 8.13 -18.03 -10.68
C SER A 18 8.69 -17.01 -9.70
N LYS A 19 8.11 -16.97 -8.50
CA LYS A 19 8.60 -16.21 -7.35
C LYS A 19 8.74 -17.15 -6.16
N ILE A 20 9.91 -17.10 -5.52
CA ILE A 20 10.24 -17.97 -4.40
C ILE A 20 10.51 -17.11 -3.17
N ASN A 21 9.78 -17.38 -2.09
CA ASN A 21 10.02 -16.80 -0.77
C ASN A 21 10.88 -17.75 0.05
N ASN A 22 12.16 -17.40 0.23
CA ASN A 22 13.11 -18.24 0.96
C ASN A 22 13.18 -17.85 2.44
N TRP A 23 12.57 -18.67 3.30
CA TRP A 23 12.67 -18.56 4.76
C TRP A 23 13.89 -19.32 5.27
N HIS A 24 14.70 -18.66 6.10
CA HIS A 24 15.85 -19.31 6.72
C HIS A 24 15.51 -19.75 8.15
N THR A 25 15.15 -21.04 8.27
CA THR A 25 14.81 -21.68 9.54
C THR A 25 15.74 -22.86 9.77
N ASP A 26 16.46 -22.83 10.89
CA ASP A 26 17.27 -23.96 11.34
C ASP A 26 16.41 -24.93 12.15
N VAL A 27 16.60 -26.24 11.94
CA VAL A 27 15.82 -27.29 12.58
C VAL A 27 16.77 -28.31 13.21
N VAL A 28 16.84 -28.28 14.54
CA VAL A 28 17.64 -29.22 15.31
C VAL A 28 16.74 -30.37 15.75
N LYS A 29 17.08 -31.59 15.31
CA LYS A 29 16.41 -32.81 15.75
C LYS A 29 17.17 -33.43 16.92
N PHE A 30 16.46 -33.79 17.97
CA PHE A 30 17.02 -34.49 19.12
C PHE A 30 16.87 -36.01 18.95
N ASP A 31 17.78 -36.77 19.54
CA ASP A 31 17.73 -38.25 19.58
C ASP A 31 16.44 -38.79 20.24
N SER A 32 15.73 -37.95 21.00
CA SER A 32 14.41 -38.25 21.56
C SER A 32 13.26 -38.16 20.55
N GLY A 33 13.52 -37.86 19.29
CA GLY A 33 12.50 -37.62 18.25
C GLY A 33 11.78 -36.28 18.36
N LYS A 34 12.24 -35.37 19.22
CA LYS A 34 11.72 -34.00 19.32
C LYS A 34 12.50 -33.08 18.37
N GLU A 35 11.89 -31.98 17.95
CA GLU A 35 12.54 -30.98 17.10
C GLU A 35 12.42 -29.58 17.72
N GLN A 36 13.49 -28.79 17.62
CA GLN A 36 13.47 -27.36 17.87
C GLN A 36 13.71 -26.62 16.55
N LYS A 37 12.87 -25.63 16.27
CA LYS A 37 12.96 -24.80 15.07
C LYS A 37 13.34 -23.39 15.48
N ASN A 38 14.40 -22.85 14.88
CA ASN A 38 14.84 -21.49 15.12
C ASN A 38 14.76 -20.70 13.80
N GLN A 39 13.89 -19.71 13.76
CA GLN A 39 13.76 -18.82 12.61
C GLN A 39 14.86 -17.77 12.68
N ILE A 40 15.84 -17.85 11.77
CA ILE A 40 17.02 -16.97 11.77
C ILE A 40 16.70 -15.63 11.12
N ARG A 41 15.84 -15.62 10.10
CA ARG A 41 15.38 -14.40 9.44
C ARG A 41 13.92 -14.13 9.78
N GLU A 42 13.67 -12.93 10.26
CA GLU A 42 12.32 -12.42 10.51
C GLU A 42 11.50 -12.32 9.22
N SER A 43 12.16 -12.15 8.07
CA SER A 43 11.50 -12.03 6.76
C SER A 43 12.16 -12.90 5.70
N PRO A 44 11.41 -13.41 4.70
CA PRO A 44 11.98 -14.24 3.65
C PRO A 44 12.82 -13.38 2.69
N THR A 45 13.82 -13.98 2.05
CA THR A 45 14.47 -13.37 0.88
C THR A 45 13.70 -13.79 -0.36
N ARG A 46 13.26 -12.81 -1.15
CA ARG A 46 12.58 -13.06 -2.41
C ARG A 46 13.56 -13.37 -3.53
N ILE A 47 13.19 -14.34 -4.35
CA ILE A 47 13.90 -14.72 -5.57
C ILE A 47 12.89 -14.68 -6.70
N TRP A 48 13.22 -13.96 -7.77
CA TRP A 48 12.42 -13.89 -8.98
C TRP A 48 13.10 -14.65 -10.10
N GLN A 49 12.35 -15.56 -10.71
CA GLN A 49 12.77 -16.30 -11.89
C GLN A 49 12.06 -15.70 -13.09
N ILE A 50 12.82 -15.02 -13.95
CA ILE A 50 12.31 -14.28 -15.10
C ILE A 50 12.69 -15.05 -16.36
N GLY A 51 11.67 -15.66 -16.97
CA GLY A 51 11.77 -16.23 -18.32
C GLY A 51 11.43 -15.18 -19.35
N TRP A 52 12.17 -15.18 -20.45
CA TRP A 52 11.95 -14.24 -21.54
C TRP A 52 11.41 -14.98 -22.75
N GLY A 53 10.45 -14.35 -23.43
CA GLY A 53 10.01 -14.82 -24.73
C GLY A 53 11.07 -14.58 -25.81
N ILE A 54 10.73 -14.95 -27.04
CA ILE A 54 11.56 -14.66 -28.22
C ILE A 54 11.69 -13.14 -28.36
N MET A 55 12.92 -12.63 -28.33
CA MET A 55 13.24 -11.21 -28.45
C MET A 55 13.88 -10.88 -29.80
N THR A 56 13.77 -9.61 -30.22
CA THR A 56 14.50 -9.10 -31.39
C THR A 56 15.96 -8.81 -31.05
N GLU A 57 16.79 -8.58 -32.06
CA GLU A 57 18.18 -8.20 -31.86
C GLU A 57 18.36 -6.89 -31.07
N THR A 58 17.49 -5.89 -31.28
CA THR A 58 17.51 -4.63 -30.52
C THR A 58 17.25 -4.89 -29.04
N GLN A 59 16.21 -5.67 -28.74
CA GLN A 59 15.81 -6.03 -27.38
C GLN A 59 16.91 -6.83 -26.67
N ARG A 60 17.58 -7.72 -27.41
CA ARG A 60 18.74 -8.46 -26.91
C ARG A 60 19.88 -7.53 -26.49
N ASN A 61 20.19 -6.50 -27.28
CA ASN A 61 21.25 -5.54 -26.97
C ASN A 61 20.91 -4.68 -25.74
N GLU A 62 19.65 -4.25 -25.60
CA GLU A 62 19.17 -3.53 -24.41
C GLU A 62 19.31 -4.38 -23.14
N ALA A 63 18.93 -5.67 -23.20
CA ALA A 63 19.08 -6.60 -22.08
C ALA A 63 20.55 -6.80 -21.67
N MET A 64 21.46 -6.90 -22.65
CA MET A 64 22.90 -6.99 -22.39
C MET A 64 23.45 -5.72 -21.73
N GLU A 65 22.99 -4.54 -22.14
CA GLU A 65 23.43 -3.28 -21.56
C GLU A 65 23.06 -3.18 -20.07
N VAL A 66 21.86 -3.64 -19.70
CA VAL A 66 21.44 -3.72 -18.29
C VAL A 66 22.31 -4.72 -17.52
N TYR A 67 22.58 -5.89 -18.09
CA TYR A 67 23.43 -6.91 -17.47
C TYR A 67 24.86 -6.39 -17.22
N ASP A 68 25.46 -5.76 -18.23
CA ASP A 68 26.80 -5.19 -18.16
C ASP A 68 26.88 -4.02 -17.17
N ARG A 69 25.83 -3.20 -17.08
CA ARG A 69 25.73 -2.09 -16.12
C ARG A 69 25.62 -2.58 -14.68
N ALA A 70 24.82 -3.63 -14.45
CA ALA A 70 24.66 -4.25 -13.14
C ALA A 70 25.86 -5.14 -12.75
N LYS A 71 26.74 -5.49 -13.69
CA LYS A 71 27.96 -6.30 -13.44
C LYS A 71 27.68 -7.61 -12.70
N GLY A 72 26.64 -8.35 -13.10
CA GLY A 72 26.29 -9.63 -12.49
C GLY A 72 25.88 -9.53 -11.02
N ARG A 73 26.49 -10.34 -10.14
CA ARG A 73 26.16 -10.43 -8.71
C ARG A 73 26.65 -9.24 -7.88
N TYR A 74 27.53 -8.40 -8.41
CA TYR A 74 28.22 -7.40 -7.59
C TYR A 74 27.37 -6.15 -7.31
N ASN A 75 26.66 -5.61 -8.31
CA ASN A 75 25.81 -4.43 -8.08
C ASN A 75 24.35 -4.82 -7.87
N THR A 76 23.65 -3.94 -7.16
CA THR A 76 22.20 -3.97 -7.02
C THR A 76 21.54 -2.97 -7.94
N PHE A 77 20.31 -3.24 -8.34
CA PHE A 77 19.45 -2.32 -9.07
C PHE A 77 18.00 -2.42 -8.59
N GLN A 78 17.16 -1.48 -9.02
CA GLN A 78 15.75 -1.47 -8.70
C GLN A 78 14.96 -2.28 -9.74
N PHE A 79 14.11 -3.18 -9.26
CA PHE A 79 13.23 -4.03 -10.06
C PHE A 79 11.78 -3.81 -9.63
N ARG A 80 10.91 -3.47 -10.57
CA ARG A 80 9.47 -3.37 -10.33
C ARG A 80 8.81 -4.69 -10.70
N ASP A 81 8.24 -5.38 -9.73
CA ASP A 81 7.52 -6.63 -10.00
C ASP A 81 6.11 -6.28 -10.48
N PRO A 82 5.71 -6.49 -11.74
CA PRO A 82 4.38 -6.07 -12.23
C PRO A 82 3.22 -6.73 -11.49
N GLN A 83 3.46 -7.86 -10.81
CA GLN A 83 2.43 -8.57 -10.04
C GLN A 83 2.28 -8.02 -8.62
N GLU A 84 3.32 -7.39 -8.08
CA GLU A 84 3.33 -6.85 -6.71
C GLU A 84 3.66 -5.36 -6.66
N GLU A 85 3.69 -4.65 -7.79
CA GLU A 85 4.12 -3.26 -7.82
C GLU A 85 3.19 -2.31 -7.08
N ILE A 86 1.96 -2.71 -6.78
CA ILE A 86 0.94 -1.86 -6.17
C ILE A 86 0.86 -2.16 -4.68
N GLY A 87 1.11 -1.14 -3.87
CA GLY A 87 0.73 -1.09 -2.46
C GLY A 87 -0.44 -0.14 -2.25
N SER A 88 -1.22 -0.38 -1.21
CA SER A 88 -2.25 0.53 -0.73
C SER A 88 -2.19 0.59 0.78
N SER A 89 -2.32 1.79 1.31
CA SER A 89 -2.39 2.06 2.75
C SER A 89 -3.63 2.88 3.02
N THR A 90 -4.20 2.68 4.20
CA THR A 90 -5.42 3.34 4.60
C THR A 90 -5.28 3.82 6.02
N GLU A 91 -5.63 5.08 6.28
CA GLU A 91 -5.61 5.66 7.61
C GLU A 91 -6.90 6.46 7.83
N THR A 92 -7.50 6.31 9.02
CA THR A 92 -8.70 7.08 9.37
C THR A 92 -8.28 8.37 10.04
N ALA A 93 -8.69 9.50 9.47
CA ALA A 93 -8.46 10.81 10.05
C ALA A 93 -9.18 10.93 11.40
N VAL A 94 -8.42 11.27 12.43
CA VAL A 94 -8.93 11.53 13.77
C VAL A 94 -8.83 13.02 14.04
N ALA A 95 -9.93 13.62 14.47
CA ALA A 95 -9.92 14.99 14.96
C ALA A 95 -9.77 15.03 16.48
N TYR A 96 -8.94 15.96 16.95
CA TYR A 96 -8.73 16.21 18.38
C TYR A 96 -9.32 17.57 18.75
N THR A 97 -9.46 17.81 20.05
CA THR A 97 -9.97 19.09 20.56
C THR A 97 -8.87 19.83 21.31
N ALA A 98 -8.59 21.06 20.90
CA ALA A 98 -7.77 21.98 21.67
C ALA A 98 -8.62 22.61 22.79
N ASP A 99 -8.09 22.58 24.01
CA ASP A 99 -8.70 23.17 25.22
C ASP A 99 -8.21 24.60 25.50
N SER A 100 -6.92 24.85 25.29
CA SER A 100 -6.34 26.20 25.45
C SER A 100 -5.00 26.34 24.75
N ALA A 101 -4.49 27.57 24.68
CA ALA A 101 -3.15 27.86 24.16
C ALA A 101 -2.42 28.86 25.05
N ASP A 102 -1.09 28.85 25.03
CA ASP A 102 -0.27 29.88 25.65
C ASP A 102 0.70 30.47 24.62
N ASN A 103 0.56 31.76 24.34
CA ASN A 103 1.42 32.48 23.41
C ASN A 103 2.83 32.75 23.97
N THR A 104 2.99 32.73 25.30
CA THR A 104 4.27 33.00 25.95
C THR A 104 5.11 31.73 25.95
N SER A 105 4.50 30.60 26.31
CA SER A 105 5.16 29.28 26.31
C SER A 105 5.15 28.61 24.93
N LYS A 106 4.42 29.16 23.95
CA LYS A 106 4.19 28.59 22.62
C LYS A 106 3.56 27.19 22.67
N THR A 107 2.52 27.02 23.47
CA THR A 107 1.90 25.71 23.68
C THR A 107 0.42 25.68 23.32
N PHE A 108 -0.05 24.49 22.97
CA PHE A 108 -1.46 24.12 22.94
C PHE A 108 -1.71 23.02 23.96
N ILE A 109 -2.82 23.10 24.69
CA ILE A 109 -3.33 22.00 25.52
C ILE A 109 -4.40 21.29 24.72
N ILE A 110 -4.22 19.99 24.53
CA ILE A 110 -5.08 19.12 23.76
C ILE A 110 -5.77 18.15 24.71
N ILE A 111 -7.07 17.98 24.53
CA ILE A 111 -7.86 17.04 25.33
C ILE A 111 -7.49 15.62 24.92
N GLY A 112 -7.01 14.83 25.89
CA GLY A 112 -6.55 13.46 25.68
C GLY A 112 -5.07 13.27 26.02
N ASP A 113 -4.75 12.09 26.53
CA ASP A 113 -3.38 11.62 26.79
C ASP A 113 -2.83 10.91 25.55
N ILE A 114 -2.21 11.69 24.65
CA ILE A 114 -1.75 11.30 23.30
C ILE A 114 -0.43 12.00 22.89
N PRO A 115 0.61 12.05 23.76
CA PRO A 115 1.87 12.73 23.43
C PRO A 115 2.59 12.13 22.22
N GLU A 116 2.40 10.84 21.95
CA GLU A 116 3.01 10.09 20.86
C GLU A 116 2.61 10.58 19.46
N ILE A 117 1.48 11.28 19.33
CA ILE A 117 0.99 11.79 18.05
C ILE A 117 1.71 13.09 17.67
N PHE A 118 2.17 13.86 18.65
CA PHE A 118 2.74 15.20 18.45
C PHE A 118 4.27 15.18 18.59
N MET A 119 4.92 14.41 17.72
CA MET A 119 6.38 14.32 17.64
C MET A 119 7.00 15.52 16.92
N ASP A 120 8.34 15.60 16.90
CA ASP A 120 9.05 16.70 16.22
C ASP A 120 8.70 16.75 14.73
N GLY A 121 8.42 17.97 14.25
CA GLY A 121 8.10 18.21 12.84
C GLY A 121 6.67 17.89 12.42
N ILE A 122 5.85 17.24 13.25
CA ILE A 122 4.45 16.92 12.92
C ILE A 122 3.64 18.20 12.70
N ARG A 123 2.94 18.26 11.57
CA ARG A 123 2.04 19.34 11.17
C ARG A 123 0.59 19.03 11.50
N PHE A 124 -0.12 20.04 11.97
CA PHE A 124 -1.54 19.97 12.23
C PHE A 124 -2.23 21.31 11.94
N GLU A 125 -3.50 21.24 11.56
CA GLU A 125 -4.36 22.37 11.31
C GLU A 125 -5.31 22.59 12.48
N ILE A 126 -5.41 23.83 12.97
CA ILE A 126 -6.47 24.25 13.88
C ILE A 126 -7.58 24.90 13.06
N THR A 127 -8.82 24.46 13.28
CA THR A 127 -10.02 25.03 12.64
C THR A 127 -11.10 25.36 13.67
N ALA A 128 -11.91 26.38 13.35
CA ALA A 128 -13.06 26.82 14.14
C ALA A 128 -12.71 27.44 15.52
N GLY A 129 -11.53 28.04 15.63
CA GLY A 129 -11.01 28.74 16.80
C GLY A 129 -10.42 30.12 16.49
N VAL A 130 -9.74 30.70 17.48
CA VAL A 130 -9.06 32.01 17.36
C VAL A 130 -7.60 31.89 16.95
N ASN A 131 -7.06 30.67 16.91
CA ASN A 131 -5.71 30.34 16.46
C ASN A 131 -5.77 29.48 15.19
N ASP A 132 -6.76 29.73 14.32
CA ASP A 132 -6.94 28.99 13.07
C ASP A 132 -5.72 29.11 12.15
N GLY A 133 -5.35 27.99 11.54
CA GLY A 133 -4.21 27.87 10.63
C GLY A 133 -3.33 26.65 10.91
N ASP A 134 -2.21 26.59 10.18
CA ASP A 134 -1.26 25.48 10.25
C ASP A 134 -0.21 25.70 11.34
N TRP A 135 0.08 24.63 12.06
CA TRP A 135 1.03 24.62 13.17
C TRP A 135 1.99 23.44 13.02
N VAL A 136 3.21 23.62 13.51
CA VAL A 136 4.27 22.59 13.48
C VAL A 136 4.77 22.37 14.89
N CYS A 137 4.77 21.12 15.33
CA CYS A 137 5.30 20.68 16.61
C CYS A 137 6.83 20.87 16.64
N ASP A 138 7.37 21.27 17.80
CA ASP A 138 8.82 21.42 18.00
C ASP A 138 9.49 20.17 18.62
N GLY A 139 8.72 19.09 18.77
CA GLY A 139 9.15 17.84 19.37
C GLY A 139 8.94 17.71 20.88
N ASN A 140 8.43 18.75 21.55
CA ASN A 140 8.10 18.69 22.97
C ASN A 140 6.59 18.56 23.21
N SER A 141 6.14 17.31 23.30
CA SER A 141 4.81 16.94 23.80
C SER A 141 4.92 16.34 25.21
N ILE A 142 4.10 16.82 26.14
CA ILE A 142 4.09 16.38 27.54
C ILE A 142 2.67 15.98 27.92
N SER A 143 2.52 14.77 28.46
CA SER A 143 1.26 14.30 29.04
C SER A 143 1.17 14.63 30.54
N ASP A 144 -0.02 15.01 30.99
CA ASP A 144 -0.38 15.07 32.41
C ASP A 144 -1.27 13.89 32.87
N GLY A 145 -1.49 12.90 32.00
CA GLY A 145 -2.35 11.74 32.20
C GLY A 145 -3.82 11.97 31.85
N THR A 146 -4.21 13.18 31.44
CA THR A 146 -5.56 13.49 30.93
C THR A 146 -5.49 14.29 29.63
N ASN A 147 -4.55 15.22 29.55
CA ASN A 147 -4.33 16.13 28.44
C ASN A 147 -2.87 16.08 27.98
N THR A 148 -2.66 16.51 26.74
CA THR A 148 -1.34 16.61 26.12
C THR A 148 -1.02 18.08 25.88
N THR A 149 0.08 18.55 26.46
CA THR A 149 0.64 19.88 26.16
C THR A 149 1.63 19.75 25.04
N VAL A 150 1.36 20.38 23.91
CA VAL A 150 2.20 20.36 22.71
C VAL A 150 2.86 21.72 22.55
N THR A 151 4.17 21.75 22.39
CA THR A 151 4.91 22.98 22.08
C THR A 151 5.07 23.11 20.56
N VAL A 152 4.89 24.33 20.06
CA VAL A 152 4.89 24.63 18.63
C VAL A 152 6.00 25.63 18.27
N THR A 153 6.46 25.54 17.03
CA THR A 153 7.56 26.37 16.52
C THR A 153 7.22 27.88 16.51
N ALA A 154 5.99 28.22 16.15
CA ALA A 154 5.45 29.58 16.16
C ALA A 154 4.56 29.84 17.38
N ALA A 155 4.52 31.09 17.87
CA ALA A 155 3.68 31.43 19.03
C ALA A 155 2.19 31.53 18.61
N PRO A 156 1.25 30.93 19.37
CA PRO A 156 -0.18 31.18 19.24
C PRO A 156 -0.51 32.68 19.23
N THR A 157 -1.49 33.09 18.42
CA THR A 157 -1.89 34.50 18.33
C THR A 157 -2.59 34.99 19.60
N THR A 158 -3.33 34.10 20.28
CA THR A 158 -4.04 34.38 21.52
C THR A 158 -4.07 33.17 22.46
N THR A 159 -4.39 33.40 23.74
CA THR A 159 -4.34 32.41 24.82
C THR A 159 -5.59 31.49 24.93
N GLY A 160 -6.62 31.70 24.11
CA GLY A 160 -7.84 30.90 24.14
C GLY A 160 -7.92 29.95 22.94
N VAL A 161 -8.39 28.72 23.11
CA VAL A 161 -8.75 27.84 21.99
C VAL A 161 -9.86 26.89 22.42
N ASN A 162 -11.02 26.93 21.76
CA ASN A 162 -11.93 25.79 21.71
C ASN A 162 -12.07 25.48 20.22
N ALA A 163 -11.26 24.56 19.73
CA ALA A 163 -11.10 24.35 18.28
C ALA A 163 -10.80 22.90 17.96
N THR A 164 -11.04 22.55 16.71
CA THR A 164 -10.77 21.21 16.18
C THR A 164 -9.35 21.18 15.63
N ILE A 165 -8.58 20.17 16.04
CA ILE A 165 -7.25 19.87 15.51
C ILE A 165 -7.39 18.74 14.49
N LEU A 166 -6.85 18.93 13.29
CA LEU A 166 -6.72 17.92 12.25
C LEU A 166 -5.24 17.69 11.97
N ILE A 167 -4.78 16.45 12.01
CA ILE A 167 -3.40 16.12 11.65
C ILE A 167 -3.24 16.27 10.13
N GLN A 168 -2.12 16.83 9.67
CA GLN A 168 -1.81 17.02 8.25
C GLN A 168 -0.82 16.00 7.72
N ASP A 169 0.07 15.52 8.59
CA ASP A 169 1.09 14.54 8.26
C ASP A 169 0.55 13.13 8.50
N TYR A 170 0.36 12.39 7.43
CA TYR A 170 -0.03 10.99 7.49
C TYR A 170 1.18 10.14 7.10
N GLN A 171 1.75 9.45 8.09
CA GLN A 171 2.75 8.43 7.84
C GLN A 171 2.02 7.15 7.44
N LEU A 172 1.78 7.05 6.14
CA LEU A 172 1.15 5.89 5.54
C LEU A 172 2.16 4.74 5.51
N ASN A 173 2.30 4.11 6.68
CA ASN A 173 3.19 2.99 6.90
C ASN A 173 2.85 1.87 5.91
N THR A 174 3.84 1.49 5.11
CA THR A 174 3.99 0.08 4.82
C THR A 174 5.08 -0.48 5.69
N THR A 175 4.71 -1.52 6.43
CA THR A 175 5.63 -2.50 6.98
C THR A 175 6.34 -3.23 5.83
N TYR A 176 7.25 -2.56 5.13
CA TYR A 176 8.34 -3.23 4.42
C TYR A 176 9.56 -2.31 4.29
N TYR A 177 10.39 -2.36 5.33
CA TYR A 177 11.81 -1.98 5.32
C TYR A 177 12.14 -0.47 5.31
N SER A 178 11.71 0.26 6.34
CA SER A 178 12.58 1.27 6.96
C SER A 178 13.32 0.58 8.13
N GLY A 179 14.63 0.77 8.22
CA GLY A 179 15.53 -0.05 9.04
C GLY A 179 15.40 0.09 10.56
N GLU A 180 14.26 0.51 11.11
CA GLU A 180 14.06 0.61 12.56
C GLU A 180 12.77 -0.08 13.00
N SER A 181 12.95 -1.24 13.64
CA SER A 181 12.15 -1.75 14.77
C SER A 181 10.66 -1.38 14.79
N GLU A 182 9.80 -2.06 14.01
CA GLU A 182 8.40 -2.25 14.39
C GLU A 182 7.90 -3.65 14.00
N ALA A 183 7.13 -4.23 14.93
CA ALA A 183 6.66 -5.60 14.89
C ALA A 183 5.76 -5.87 13.68
N TRP A 184 5.90 -7.08 13.12
CA TRP A 184 5.04 -7.60 12.07
C TRP A 184 3.54 -7.48 12.40
N ILE A 185 2.89 -6.51 11.77
CA ILE A 185 1.51 -6.67 11.30
C ILE A 185 1.61 -6.68 9.78
N GLU A 186 1.49 -7.87 9.18
CA GLU A 186 1.19 -7.94 7.75
C GLU A 186 -0.21 -7.36 7.57
N ASP A 187 -0.32 -6.04 7.35
CA ASP A 187 -1.48 -5.48 6.65
C ASP A 187 -1.35 -5.84 5.16
N ARG A 188 -1.36 -7.14 4.88
CA ARG A 188 -1.84 -7.61 3.59
C ARG A 188 -3.36 -7.48 3.65
N ASN A 189 -3.89 -6.44 3.02
CA ASN A 189 -5.22 -6.53 2.46
C ASN A 189 -5.20 -7.68 1.44
N GLU A 190 -5.48 -8.89 1.91
CA GLU A 190 -5.68 -10.06 1.07
C GLU A 190 -6.74 -9.70 0.04
N ILE A 191 -6.35 -9.62 -1.24
CA ILE A 191 -7.32 -9.40 -2.32
C ILE A 191 -8.26 -10.61 -2.28
N GLN A 192 -9.49 -10.40 -1.82
CA GLN A 192 -10.43 -11.49 -1.60
C GLN A 192 -11.21 -11.76 -2.88
N HIS A 193 -11.15 -13.00 -3.33
CA HIS A 193 -11.79 -13.49 -4.55
C HIS A 193 -12.98 -14.37 -4.16
N PHE A 194 -14.18 -14.03 -4.62
CA PHE A 194 -15.40 -14.77 -4.33
C PHE A 194 -16.07 -15.25 -5.61
N SER A 195 -16.19 -16.56 -5.76
CA SER A 195 -16.91 -17.12 -6.91
C SER A 195 -18.39 -16.74 -6.85
N ILE A 196 -18.91 -16.29 -7.99
CA ILE A 196 -20.34 -15.99 -8.15
C ILE A 196 -21.11 -17.31 -8.19
N ILE A 197 -22.07 -17.46 -7.28
CA ILE A 197 -22.91 -18.68 -7.16
C ILE A 197 -24.35 -18.47 -7.64
N ALA A 198 -24.80 -17.23 -7.81
CA ALA A 198 -26.04 -16.89 -8.51
C ALA A 198 -26.00 -15.45 -9.04
N VAL A 199 -26.71 -15.19 -10.13
CA VAL A 199 -26.87 -13.86 -10.74
C VAL A 199 -28.34 -13.64 -11.07
N SER A 200 -28.88 -12.44 -10.83
CA SER A 200 -30.23 -12.06 -11.23
C SER A 200 -30.21 -10.71 -11.95
N THR A 201 -30.62 -10.71 -13.22
CA THR A 201 -30.82 -9.50 -14.02
C THR A 201 -32.12 -8.76 -13.65
N ALA A 202 -33.13 -9.48 -13.14
CA ALA A 202 -34.40 -8.86 -12.76
C ALA A 202 -34.30 -8.06 -11.45
N ASN A 203 -33.46 -8.53 -10.53
CA ASN A 203 -33.29 -7.95 -9.20
C ASN A 203 -31.95 -7.22 -9.04
N GLU A 204 -31.12 -7.15 -10.10
CA GLU A 204 -29.78 -6.54 -10.05
C GLU A 204 -28.91 -7.10 -8.92
N THR A 205 -28.81 -8.43 -8.80
CA THR A 205 -28.08 -9.07 -7.70
C THR A 205 -27.02 -10.07 -8.16
N PHE A 206 -25.89 -10.06 -7.45
CA PHE A 206 -24.92 -11.15 -7.41
C PHE A 206 -25.03 -11.88 -6.08
N LYS A 207 -24.81 -13.19 -6.08
CA LYS A 207 -24.69 -13.98 -4.86
C LYS A 207 -23.34 -14.67 -4.81
N ILE A 208 -22.69 -14.61 -3.65
CA ILE A 208 -21.44 -15.32 -3.37
C ILE A 208 -21.63 -16.29 -2.19
N ALA A 209 -20.78 -17.31 -2.11
CA ALA A 209 -20.76 -18.24 -0.97
C ALA A 209 -20.19 -17.55 0.27
N GLY A 210 -20.66 -17.93 1.47
CA GLY A 210 -20.16 -17.37 2.72
C GLY A 210 -20.86 -16.10 3.17
N SER A 211 -20.53 -15.64 4.38
CA SER A 211 -21.06 -14.41 4.99
C SER A 211 -19.98 -13.33 4.93
N HIS A 212 -20.21 -12.30 4.12
CA HIS A 212 -19.23 -11.24 3.82
C HIS A 212 -19.83 -9.84 4.05
N LEU A 213 -20.82 -9.74 4.95
CA LEU A 213 -21.56 -8.49 5.21
C LEU A 213 -20.66 -7.35 5.71
N GLU A 214 -19.66 -7.67 6.52
CA GLU A 214 -18.69 -6.71 7.07
C GLU A 214 -17.67 -6.23 6.03
N GLN A 215 -17.60 -6.89 4.87
CA GLN A 215 -16.63 -6.63 3.81
C GLN A 215 -17.27 -5.99 2.57
N LEU A 216 -18.59 -6.02 2.48
CA LEU A 216 -19.39 -5.58 1.33
C LEU A 216 -20.47 -4.61 1.80
N GLU A 217 -20.09 -3.54 2.48
CA GLU A 217 -21.05 -2.51 2.90
C GLU A 217 -21.58 -1.72 1.70
N SER A 218 -22.70 -1.04 1.86
CA SER A 218 -23.23 -0.13 0.84
C SER A 218 -22.16 0.88 0.41
N GLY A 219 -22.04 1.11 -0.89
CA GLY A 219 -21.00 1.91 -1.51
C GLY A 219 -19.78 1.11 -1.96
N THR A 220 -19.46 -0.03 -1.33
CA THR A 220 -18.22 -0.79 -1.63
C THR A 220 -18.04 -1.05 -3.12
N LEU A 221 -16.86 -0.73 -3.66
CA LEU A 221 -16.51 -1.03 -5.05
C LEU A 221 -15.99 -2.46 -5.18
N PHE A 222 -16.47 -3.20 -6.17
CA PHE A 222 -15.91 -4.50 -6.51
C PHE A 222 -15.84 -4.68 -8.02
N ILE A 223 -14.94 -5.55 -8.48
CA ILE A 223 -14.83 -5.91 -9.89
C ILE A 223 -15.44 -7.29 -10.07
N VAL A 224 -16.24 -7.44 -11.12
CA VAL A 224 -16.59 -8.76 -11.65
C VAL A 224 -15.63 -9.08 -12.80
N THR A 225 -14.99 -10.23 -12.75
CA THR A 225 -14.13 -10.76 -13.83
C THR A 225 -14.56 -12.16 -14.22
N ASP A 226 -14.24 -12.56 -15.45
CA ASP A 226 -14.53 -13.88 -16.01
C ASP A 226 -16.03 -14.25 -16.00
N SER A 227 -16.92 -13.25 -15.98
CA SER A 227 -18.36 -13.44 -16.10
C SER A 227 -18.85 -13.12 -17.51
N THR A 228 -19.76 -13.94 -18.04
CA THR A 228 -20.31 -13.74 -19.38
C THR A 228 -21.16 -12.47 -19.44
N GLY A 229 -20.55 -11.35 -19.83
CA GLY A 229 -21.23 -10.10 -20.10
C GLY A 229 -21.48 -9.21 -18.89
N ASN A 230 -20.86 -9.47 -17.74
CA ASN A 230 -20.96 -8.62 -16.54
C ASN A 230 -19.60 -8.05 -16.07
N ASP A 231 -18.53 -8.26 -16.85
CA ASP A 231 -17.16 -7.86 -16.51
C ASP A 231 -16.96 -6.34 -16.50
N LYS A 232 -17.00 -5.76 -15.30
CA LYS A 232 -16.76 -4.32 -15.04
C LYS A 232 -16.70 -4.07 -13.54
N ASN A 233 -16.48 -2.80 -13.19
CA ASN A 233 -16.60 -2.30 -11.83
C ASN A 233 -18.08 -2.14 -11.46
N TRP A 234 -18.41 -2.55 -10.24
CA TRP A 234 -19.74 -2.49 -9.65
C TRP A 234 -19.66 -1.82 -8.28
N VAL A 235 -20.74 -1.15 -7.91
CA VAL A 235 -20.91 -0.52 -6.60
C VAL A 235 -22.01 -1.28 -5.87
N VAL A 236 -21.72 -1.73 -4.65
CA VAL A 236 -22.73 -2.33 -3.77
C VAL A 236 -23.77 -1.27 -3.43
N ASP A 237 -25.03 -1.51 -3.77
CA ASP A 237 -26.15 -0.69 -3.30
C ASP A 237 -26.57 -1.17 -1.91
N THR A 238 -26.92 -2.45 -1.80
CA THR A 238 -27.26 -3.10 -0.53
C THR A 238 -26.67 -4.50 -0.46
N VAL A 239 -26.36 -4.95 0.76
CA VAL A 239 -25.92 -6.32 1.02
C VAL A 239 -26.83 -6.97 2.05
N GLU A 240 -27.19 -8.22 1.83
CA GLU A 240 -27.94 -9.00 2.80
C GLU A 240 -27.51 -10.46 2.84
N ARG A 241 -27.80 -11.11 3.96
CA ARG A 241 -27.53 -12.54 4.11
C ARG A 241 -28.65 -13.34 3.44
N SER A 242 -28.29 -14.18 2.49
CA SER A 242 -29.22 -15.06 1.77
C SER A 242 -28.85 -16.53 2.01
N GLY A 243 -29.34 -17.08 3.13
CA GLY A 243 -29.02 -18.46 3.56
C GLY A 243 -27.55 -18.61 3.99
N THR A 244 -26.80 -19.46 3.29
CA THR A 244 -25.35 -19.69 3.50
C THR A 244 -24.45 -18.78 2.65
N GLY A 245 -25.04 -17.85 1.88
CA GLY A 245 -24.32 -16.93 1.02
C GLY A 245 -24.67 -15.46 1.30
N THR A 246 -23.92 -14.57 0.66
CA THR A 246 -24.11 -13.12 0.71
C THR A 246 -24.73 -12.68 -0.61
N LEU A 247 -25.85 -11.95 -0.53
CA LEU A 247 -26.53 -11.37 -1.68
C LEU A 247 -26.14 -9.89 -1.76
N ILE A 248 -25.69 -9.48 -2.93
CA ILE A 248 -25.16 -8.15 -3.22
C ILE A 248 -26.08 -7.56 -4.28
N THR A 249 -26.83 -6.52 -3.92
CA THR A 249 -27.61 -5.72 -4.85
C THR A 249 -26.72 -4.60 -5.38
N VAL A 250 -26.78 -4.35 -6.68
CA VAL A 250 -25.98 -3.31 -7.35
C VAL A 250 -26.87 -2.35 -8.13
N THR A 251 -26.33 -1.18 -8.44
CA THR A 251 -26.94 -0.26 -9.42
C THR A 251 -26.07 -0.27 -10.68
N GLY A 252 -26.52 -0.88 -11.78
CA GLY A 252 -25.67 -0.91 -12.98
C GLY A 252 -26.15 -1.69 -14.21
N ASN A 253 -27.38 -2.21 -14.18
CA ASN A 253 -27.98 -3.04 -15.24
C ASN A 253 -27.14 -4.28 -15.53
N ILE A 254 -27.35 -5.35 -14.75
CA ILE A 254 -26.77 -6.67 -14.98
C ILE A 254 -27.34 -7.19 -16.31
N THR A 255 -26.44 -7.43 -17.26
CA THR A 255 -26.78 -7.72 -18.65
C THR A 255 -26.94 -9.21 -18.93
N ASN A 256 -26.46 -10.09 -18.05
CA ASN A 256 -26.54 -11.54 -18.23
C ASN A 256 -26.77 -12.29 -16.91
N ALA A 257 -27.58 -13.34 -16.94
CA ALA A 257 -27.92 -14.19 -15.80
C ALA A 257 -27.11 -15.50 -15.71
N ILE A 258 -26.13 -15.72 -16.61
CA ILE A 258 -25.22 -16.86 -16.53
C ILE A 258 -24.41 -16.76 -15.23
N VAL A 259 -24.29 -17.88 -14.52
CA VAL A 259 -23.54 -17.97 -13.27
C VAL A 259 -22.12 -18.42 -13.58
N ASP A 260 -21.24 -17.45 -13.71
CA ASP A 260 -19.81 -17.59 -13.94
C ASP A 260 -19.07 -16.36 -13.38
N GLY A 261 -17.75 -16.43 -13.36
CA GLY A 261 -16.90 -15.35 -12.91
C GLY A 261 -16.71 -15.26 -11.40
N VAL A 262 -15.94 -14.25 -11.03
CA VAL A 262 -15.44 -13.99 -9.68
C VAL A 262 -15.65 -12.53 -9.35
N ILE A 263 -16.06 -12.27 -8.12
CA ILE A 263 -16.05 -10.94 -7.50
C ILE A 263 -14.72 -10.76 -6.80
N ILE A 264 -14.03 -9.68 -7.16
CA ILE A 264 -12.82 -9.22 -6.50
C ILE A 264 -13.21 -7.96 -5.74
N ILE A 265 -13.17 -8.02 -4.42
CA ILE A 265 -13.38 -6.82 -3.60
C ILE A 265 -12.12 -5.98 -3.73
N LEU A 266 -12.28 -4.81 -4.33
CA LEU A 266 -11.32 -3.75 -4.16
C LEU A 266 -11.66 -3.12 -2.81
N ASN A 267 -10.78 -3.19 -1.81
CA ASN A 267 -10.88 -2.32 -0.64
C ASN A 267 -10.56 -0.87 -1.05
N VAL A 268 -11.26 -0.36 -2.07
CA VAL A 268 -11.24 1.03 -2.51
C VAL A 268 -12.53 1.63 -1.99
N ILE A 269 -12.34 2.42 -0.95
CA ILE A 269 -13.34 3.11 -0.16
C ILE A 269 -14.30 3.88 -1.06
N SER A 270 -15.58 3.71 -0.77
CA SER A 270 -16.66 4.41 -1.44
C SER A 270 -16.87 5.79 -0.83
N ASN A 271 -16.15 6.77 -1.38
CA ASN A 271 -16.51 8.20 -1.51
C ASN A 271 -15.28 9.04 -1.92
N THR A 272 -14.37 8.50 -2.73
CA THR A 272 -13.08 9.13 -3.00
C THR A 272 -13.25 10.35 -3.91
N VAL A 273 -13.16 11.55 -3.34
CA VAL A 273 -12.70 12.72 -4.09
C VAL A 273 -11.21 12.51 -4.30
N GLU A 274 -10.81 12.18 -5.53
CA GLU A 274 -9.39 12.06 -5.89
C GLU A 274 -8.69 13.40 -5.61
N GLN A 275 -7.66 13.34 -4.78
CA GLN A 275 -6.87 14.50 -4.38
C GLN A 275 -5.77 14.74 -5.42
N VAL A 276 -5.46 16.00 -5.71
CA VAL A 276 -4.48 16.42 -6.72
C VAL A 276 -3.13 16.74 -6.06
N PRO A 277 -2.03 16.06 -6.45
CA PRO A 277 -0.69 16.38 -5.97
C PRO A 277 -0.31 17.85 -6.23
N GLY A 278 0.29 18.50 -5.25
CA GLY A 278 0.72 19.91 -5.29
C GLY A 278 -0.41 20.94 -5.14
N THR A 279 -1.68 20.49 -5.09
CA THR A 279 -2.84 21.36 -4.79
C THR A 279 -3.50 20.95 -3.48
N ASP A 280 -3.67 19.65 -3.27
CA ASP A 280 -4.35 19.09 -2.11
C ASP A 280 -3.35 18.47 -1.10
N TYR A 281 -2.27 17.88 -1.61
CA TYR A 281 -1.22 17.29 -0.79
C TYR A 281 0.15 17.32 -1.48
N GLU A 282 1.21 17.20 -0.70
CA GLU A 282 2.58 16.94 -1.14
C GLU A 282 3.06 15.60 -0.58
N VAL A 283 4.06 15.00 -1.22
CA VAL A 283 4.65 13.72 -0.78
C VAL A 283 6.16 13.89 -0.69
N ASP A 284 6.74 13.50 0.44
CA ASP A 284 8.18 13.30 0.52
C ASP A 284 8.52 11.90 -0.02
N GLU A 285 9.09 11.86 -1.22
CA GLU A 285 9.46 10.61 -1.90
C GLU A 285 10.53 9.79 -1.17
N HIS A 286 11.23 10.36 -0.18
CA HIS A 286 12.26 9.65 0.59
C HIS A 286 11.71 8.99 1.85
N THR A 287 10.74 9.64 2.52
CA THR A 287 10.16 9.15 3.78
C THR A 287 8.80 8.48 3.57
N GLY A 288 8.13 8.75 2.45
CA GLY A 288 6.79 8.25 2.15
C GLY A 288 5.67 9.00 2.89
N ILE A 289 5.99 10.11 3.56
CA ILE A 289 5.00 10.92 4.28
C ILE A 289 4.15 11.68 3.27
N VAL A 290 2.83 11.54 3.40
CA VAL A 290 1.84 12.34 2.66
C VAL A 290 1.41 13.49 3.54
N GLN A 291 1.64 14.70 3.06
CA GLN A 291 1.30 15.92 3.78
C GLN A 291 0.14 16.64 3.07
N PHE A 292 -0.99 16.80 3.75
CA PHE A 292 -2.07 17.65 3.23
C PHE A 292 -1.72 19.13 3.31
N LEU A 293 -2.14 19.90 2.30
CA LEU A 293 -2.00 21.34 2.27
C LEU A 293 -3.10 22.01 3.11
N ALA A 294 -2.89 23.29 3.45
CA ALA A 294 -3.80 24.05 4.31
C ALA A 294 -5.27 23.98 3.85
N ASN A 295 -6.20 23.73 4.77
CA ASN A 295 -7.64 23.54 4.53
C ASN A 295 -8.01 22.32 3.67
N GLN A 296 -7.05 21.44 3.35
CA GLN A 296 -7.29 20.17 2.66
C GLN A 296 -7.17 18.98 3.61
N SER A 297 -6.93 19.23 4.91
CA SER A 297 -6.84 18.21 5.93
C SER A 297 -8.16 17.44 6.02
N PRO A 298 -8.13 16.10 5.96
CA PRO A 298 -9.33 15.28 6.05
C PRO A 298 -10.01 15.49 7.41
N THR A 299 -11.32 15.72 7.40
CA THR A 299 -12.07 15.90 8.65
C THR A 299 -12.28 14.57 9.39
N ASN A 300 -12.64 14.62 10.67
CA ASN A 300 -12.82 13.43 11.51
C ASN A 300 -13.59 12.31 10.80
N THR A 301 -13.18 11.06 11.03
CA THR A 301 -13.77 9.83 10.48
C THR A 301 -13.63 9.65 8.96
N HIS A 302 -13.04 10.60 8.24
CA HIS A 302 -12.70 10.40 6.83
C HIS A 302 -11.56 9.41 6.71
N VAL A 303 -11.65 8.52 5.74
CA VAL A 303 -10.62 7.53 5.51
C VAL A 303 -9.75 7.97 4.35
N VAL A 304 -8.48 8.22 4.64
CA VAL A 304 -7.44 8.54 3.66
C VAL A 304 -6.94 7.23 3.08
N THR A 305 -6.97 7.12 1.75
CA THR A 305 -6.39 5.98 1.03
C THR A 305 -5.33 6.47 0.08
N ALA A 306 -4.11 5.93 0.19
CA ALA A 306 -3.07 6.13 -0.81
C ALA A 306 -2.75 4.82 -1.50
N THR A 307 -2.49 4.92 -2.81
CA THR A 307 -1.91 3.84 -3.59
C THR A 307 -0.55 4.29 -4.08
N TYR A 308 0.45 3.43 -3.96
CA TYR A 308 1.82 3.73 -4.38
C TYR A 308 2.40 2.55 -5.14
N LYS A 309 3.36 2.88 -6.01
CA LYS A 309 4.15 1.87 -6.72
C LYS A 309 5.53 1.76 -6.13
N TYR A 310 5.98 0.54 -5.85
CA TYR A 310 7.29 0.32 -5.23
C TYR A 310 8.20 -0.56 -6.07
N ASN A 311 9.50 -0.37 -5.88
CA ASN A 311 10.55 -1.13 -6.54
C ASN A 311 11.30 -1.97 -5.50
N PHE A 312 11.62 -3.22 -5.84
CA PHE A 312 12.49 -4.09 -5.05
C PHE A 312 13.95 -3.83 -5.40
N ARG A 313 14.80 -3.76 -4.38
CA ARG A 313 16.26 -3.75 -4.61
C ARG A 313 16.74 -5.19 -4.82
N VAL A 314 17.26 -5.46 -6.00
CA VAL A 314 17.67 -6.82 -6.42
C VAL A 314 19.07 -6.82 -7.01
N ARG A 315 19.63 -8.02 -7.20
CA ARG A 315 20.82 -8.26 -8.01
C ARG A 315 20.65 -9.54 -8.82
N PHE A 316 21.50 -9.74 -9.83
CA PHE A 316 21.55 -11.03 -10.49
C PHE A 316 22.05 -12.12 -9.54
N ASN A 317 21.47 -13.33 -9.64
CA ASN A 317 21.99 -14.50 -8.95
C ASN A 317 23.16 -15.15 -9.68
N SER A 318 23.49 -14.75 -10.92
CA SER A 318 24.57 -15.36 -11.70
C SER A 318 25.45 -14.28 -12.35
N ASP A 319 26.73 -14.61 -12.49
CA ASP A 319 27.76 -13.79 -13.15
C ASP A 319 27.96 -14.17 -14.63
N PHE A 320 27.17 -15.12 -15.15
CA PHE A 320 27.08 -15.38 -16.58
C PHE A 320 25.64 -15.30 -17.05
N GLN A 321 25.45 -14.81 -18.28
CA GLN A 321 24.19 -14.82 -18.99
C GLN A 321 24.37 -15.53 -20.34
N ALA A 322 23.51 -16.49 -20.64
CA ALA A 322 23.52 -17.21 -21.90
C ALA A 322 22.38 -16.72 -22.81
N MET A 323 22.71 -16.46 -24.07
CA MET A 323 21.76 -16.04 -25.11
C MET A 323 21.95 -16.94 -26.32
N THR A 324 20.84 -17.43 -26.89
CA THR A 324 20.86 -18.30 -28.06
C THR A 324 20.04 -17.67 -29.18
N GLU A 325 20.58 -17.66 -30.40
CA GLU A 325 19.81 -17.31 -31.58
C GLU A 325 19.03 -18.54 -32.05
N PHE A 326 17.70 -18.52 -31.89
CA PHE A 326 16.85 -19.66 -32.28
C PHE A 326 16.54 -19.64 -33.78
N VAL A 327 16.34 -18.44 -34.35
CA VAL A 327 16.15 -18.18 -35.80
C VAL A 327 16.83 -16.85 -36.11
N TYR A 328 17.27 -16.63 -37.35
CA TYR A 328 17.90 -15.38 -37.77
C TYR A 328 17.15 -14.13 -37.26
N GLY A 329 17.84 -13.31 -36.46
CA GLY A 329 17.30 -12.07 -35.87
C GLY A 329 16.32 -12.28 -34.71
N LYS A 330 16.19 -13.51 -34.20
CA LYS A 330 15.32 -13.91 -33.10
C LYS A 330 16.12 -14.63 -32.02
N TRP A 331 16.14 -14.03 -30.85
CA TRP A 331 16.96 -14.44 -29.72
C TRP A 331 16.10 -14.98 -28.60
N GLU A 332 16.66 -15.95 -27.86
CA GLU A 332 16.11 -16.49 -26.64
C GLU A 332 17.14 -16.30 -25.54
N LEU A 333 16.69 -15.79 -24.40
CA LEU A 333 17.53 -15.53 -23.23
C LEU A 333 17.27 -16.63 -22.22
N ALA A 334 18.34 -17.22 -21.69
CA ALA A 334 18.23 -18.15 -20.58
C ALA A 334 17.54 -17.46 -19.40
N GLU A 335 16.79 -18.23 -18.62
CA GLU A 335 16.12 -17.76 -17.42
C GLU A 335 17.07 -16.96 -16.53
N ILE A 336 16.62 -15.77 -16.13
CA ILE A 336 17.35 -14.88 -15.24
C ILE A 336 16.79 -15.05 -13.84
N GLU A 337 17.68 -15.28 -12.88
CA GLU A 337 17.32 -15.28 -11.47
C GLU A 337 17.77 -13.97 -10.82
N LEU A 338 16.83 -13.25 -10.22
CA LEU A 338 17.08 -12.05 -9.42
C LEU A 338 16.88 -12.38 -7.94
N VAL A 339 17.77 -11.88 -7.09
CA VAL A 339 17.69 -12.07 -5.63
C VAL A 339 17.53 -10.72 -4.96
N GLU A 340 16.57 -10.65 -4.05
CA GLU A 340 16.34 -9.49 -3.19
C GLU A 340 17.57 -9.24 -2.31
N VAL A 341 18.02 -7.98 -2.28
CA VAL A 341 19.08 -7.53 -1.39
C VAL A 341 18.46 -6.66 -0.32
N LYS A 342 18.43 -7.20 0.90
CA LYS A 342 18.02 -6.48 2.09
C LYS A 342 19.22 -5.71 2.64
N LEU A 343 19.02 -4.45 2.99
CA LEU A 343 20.04 -3.59 3.60
C LEU A 343 20.14 -3.82 5.11
#